data_AF-A0AAU7PQV4-F1
#
_entry.id   AF-A0AAU7PQV4-F1
#
_cell.length_a   1.000
_cell.length_b   1.000
_cell.length_c   1.000
_cell.angle_alpha   90.00
_cell.angle_beta   90.00
_cell.angle_gamma   90.00
#
_symmetry.space_group_name_H-M   'P 1'
#
loop_
_entity.id
_entity.type
_entity.pdbx_description
1 polymer ?
#
loop_
_entity_poly.entity_id
_entity_poly.type
_entity_poly.pdbx_seq_one_letter_code
_entity_poly.pdbx_strand_id
1 'polypeptide(L)'
;MKKAKLIITTAILSAAMSTAVFAGEWKQDTNGWWYQNDNGGYPVNCWQDINGKQYYFNESGYILTNTTTPDGKQVGADGAMMQAPLFDFDINDSHVKYTKHELSTDYEGNACVIVYYDFTNKSDKALSAMGSGSYIKAYQNGIECDRAYPSSSENKAIDNHYKNIMPGVTLNVAEAFKISDKSDITLTLSDLWDWSSNKKTATAILNLK
;
A
#
# COMPACT_ATOMS: atom_id res chain seq x y z
N MET A 1 -3.04 46.62 -31.83
CA MET A 1 -3.39 45.17 -31.86
C MET A 1 -2.35 44.49 -32.76
N LYS A 2 -1.53 43.51 -32.37
CA LYS A 2 -1.88 42.22 -31.77
C LYS A 2 -0.65 41.60 -31.06
N LYS A 3 -0.82 41.40 -29.74
CA LYS A 3 -0.41 40.25 -28.89
C LYS A 3 1.03 39.71 -29.04
N ALA A 4 1.90 40.09 -28.10
CA ALA A 4 3.07 39.31 -27.71
C ALA A 4 2.60 37.97 -27.10
N LYS A 5 3.09 36.85 -27.64
CA LYS A 5 2.88 35.52 -27.08
C LYS A 5 3.87 35.29 -25.94
N LEU A 6 3.34 35.26 -24.72
CA LEU A 6 4.01 34.80 -23.52
C LEU A 6 4.15 33.27 -23.60
N ILE A 7 5.37 32.75 -23.71
CA ILE A 7 5.68 31.33 -23.55
C ILE A 7 6.06 31.15 -22.07
N ILE A 8 5.15 30.58 -21.28
CA ILE A 8 5.45 30.16 -19.91
C ILE A 8 6.08 28.78 -20.02
N THR A 9 7.42 28.73 -19.99
CA THR A 9 8.17 27.50 -19.77
C THR A 9 7.99 27.11 -18.30
N THR A 10 7.15 26.11 -18.03
CA THR A 10 7.07 25.46 -16.72
C THR A 10 8.35 24.66 -16.50
N ALA A 11 9.31 25.24 -15.78
CA ALA A 11 10.39 24.50 -15.18
C ALA A 11 9.81 23.70 -13.99
N ILE A 12 9.66 22.38 -14.16
CA ILE A 12 9.43 21.49 -13.01
C ILE A 12 10.76 21.41 -12.26
N LEU A 13 10.86 22.15 -11.16
CA LEU A 13 12.00 22.10 -10.26
C LEU A 13 11.88 20.81 -9.43
N SER A 14 12.37 19.70 -9.97
CA SER A 14 12.61 18.49 -9.17
C SER A 14 13.84 18.71 -8.29
N ALA A 15 13.66 19.37 -7.15
CA ALA A 15 14.66 19.32 -6.09
C ALA A 15 14.69 17.89 -5.53
N ALA A 16 15.60 17.07 -6.06
CA ALA A 16 16.00 15.85 -5.38
C ALA A 16 16.64 16.26 -4.05
N MET A 17 15.87 16.26 -2.97
CA MET A 17 16.43 16.42 -1.63
C MET A 17 17.29 15.19 -1.36
N SER A 18 18.60 15.39 -1.38
CA SER A 18 19.58 14.42 -0.92
C SER A 18 19.29 14.08 0.54
N THR A 19 18.69 12.93 0.79
CA THR A 19 18.58 12.37 2.14
C THR A 19 20.00 11.96 2.55
N ALA A 20 20.67 12.80 3.31
CA ALA A 20 21.90 12.40 3.98
C ALA A 20 21.55 11.27 4.96
N VAL A 21 22.07 10.07 4.70
CA VAL A 21 22.05 8.97 5.65
C VAL A 21 23.12 9.28 6.69
N PHE A 22 22.73 9.93 7.78
CA PHE A 22 23.60 10.07 8.94
C PHE A 22 23.49 8.80 9.77
N ALA A 23 24.63 8.18 10.07
CA ALA A 23 24.67 7.20 11.14
C ALA A 23 24.41 7.93 12.47
N GLY A 24 23.84 7.22 13.43
CA GLY A 24 23.40 7.77 14.70
C GLY A 24 22.85 6.66 15.58
N GLU A 25 22.55 6.98 16.82
CA GLU A 25 22.19 6.01 17.84
C GLU A 25 20.80 6.28 18.43
N TRP A 26 20.02 5.22 18.58
CA TRP A 26 18.78 5.25 19.35
C TRP A 26 19.09 5.37 20.83
N LYS A 27 18.41 6.31 21.50
CA LYS A 27 18.50 6.54 22.94
C LYS A 27 17.11 6.53 23.55
N GLN A 28 17.03 6.13 24.81
CA GLN A 28 15.77 6.06 25.55
C GLN A 28 15.94 6.58 26.97
N ASP A 29 14.96 7.34 27.43
CA ASP A 29 14.81 7.73 28.83
C ASP A 29 13.35 7.57 29.29
N THR A 30 12.98 8.20 30.40
CA THR A 30 11.63 8.13 30.97
C THR A 30 10.55 8.78 30.11
N ASN A 31 10.93 9.70 29.21
CA ASN A 31 10.01 10.42 28.34
C ASN A 31 9.77 9.69 27.02
N GLY A 32 10.76 8.91 26.56
CA GLY A 32 10.61 8.06 25.38
C GLY A 32 11.90 7.81 24.62
N TRP A 33 11.73 7.35 23.37
CA TRP A 33 12.83 7.11 22.44
C TRP A 33 13.15 8.37 21.64
N TRP A 34 14.43 8.64 21.44
CA TRP A 34 14.96 9.69 20.58
C TRP A 34 16.19 9.19 19.81
N TYR A 35 16.65 9.97 18.84
CA TYR A 35 17.76 9.57 17.98
C TYR A 35 18.86 10.63 18.00
N GLN A 36 20.07 10.23 18.34
CA GLN A 36 21.24 11.12 18.31
C GLN A 36 22.02 10.91 17.02
N ASN A 37 22.16 11.94 16.21
CA ASN A 37 23.02 11.94 15.04
C ASN A 37 24.50 11.95 15.45
N ASP A 38 25.39 11.48 14.58
CA ASP A 38 26.85 11.47 14.84
C ASP A 38 27.44 12.83 15.24
N ASN A 39 26.86 13.93 14.75
CA ASN A 39 27.29 15.28 15.09
C ASN A 39 26.83 15.75 16.50
N GLY A 40 26.20 14.86 17.27
CA GLY A 40 25.66 15.11 18.60
C GLY A 40 24.28 15.76 18.63
N GLY A 41 23.78 16.25 17.49
CA GLY A 41 22.43 16.80 17.35
C GLY A 41 21.35 15.72 17.25
N TYR A 42 20.08 16.15 17.23
CA TYR A 42 18.93 15.25 17.13
C TYR A 42 17.78 15.92 16.35
N PRO A 43 16.92 15.14 15.67
CA PRO A 43 15.77 15.65 14.93
C PRO A 43 14.67 16.15 15.88
N VAL A 44 13.98 17.22 15.49
CA VAL A 44 12.81 17.78 16.18
C VAL A 44 11.79 18.26 15.15
N ASN A 45 10.49 18.09 15.45
CA ASN A 45 9.38 18.48 14.59
C ASN A 45 9.48 17.99 13.13
N CYS A 46 10.03 16.79 12.91
CA CYS A 46 10.25 16.28 11.55
C CYS A 46 10.21 14.75 11.47
N TRP A 47 10.00 14.26 10.25
CA TRP A 47 10.19 12.86 9.90
C TRP A 47 11.67 12.56 9.66
N GLN A 48 12.14 11.40 10.12
CA GLN A 48 13.42 10.82 9.70
C GLN A 48 13.22 9.40 9.21
N ASP A 49 13.90 9.05 8.11
CA ASP A 49 14.09 7.67 7.70
C ASP A 49 15.31 7.11 8.44
N ILE A 50 15.08 6.10 9.28
CA ILE A 50 16.13 5.43 10.04
C ILE A 50 15.97 3.94 9.75
N ASN A 51 16.94 3.37 9.04
CA ASN A 51 16.95 1.96 8.64
C ASN A 51 15.70 1.53 7.84
N GLY A 52 15.17 2.39 6.96
CA GLY A 52 14.05 2.08 6.08
C GLY A 52 12.67 2.19 6.76
N LYS A 53 12.63 2.74 7.97
CA LYS A 53 11.40 3.08 8.69
C LYS A 53 11.34 4.59 8.93
N GLN A 54 10.16 5.17 8.76
CA GLN A 54 9.96 6.59 9.04
C GLN A 54 9.46 6.81 10.47
N TYR A 55 10.08 7.75 11.17
CA TYR A 55 9.74 8.12 12.55
C TYR A 55 9.51 9.62 12.64
N TYR A 56 8.43 10.04 13.31
CA TYR A 56 8.17 11.45 13.55
C TYR A 56 8.65 11.87 14.92
N PHE A 57 9.55 12.85 14.97
CA PHE A 57 10.09 13.43 16.19
C PHE A 57 9.29 14.67 16.57
N ASN A 58 8.81 14.72 17.81
CA ASN A 58 8.08 15.87 18.36
C ASN A 58 9.02 17.07 18.61
N GLU A 59 8.49 18.15 19.18
CA GLU A 59 9.23 19.38 19.47
C GLU A 59 10.39 19.21 20.47
N SER A 60 10.31 18.18 21.32
CA SER A 60 11.33 17.82 22.30
C SER A 60 12.31 16.77 21.79
N GLY A 61 12.15 16.31 20.54
CA GLY A 61 13.04 15.32 19.92
C GLY A 61 12.74 13.87 20.28
N TYR A 62 11.58 13.56 20.84
CA TYR A 62 11.14 12.18 21.08
C TYR A 62 10.22 11.70 19.95
N ILE A 63 10.29 10.42 19.61
CA ILE A 63 9.39 9.84 18.61
C ILE A 63 7.96 9.74 19.16
N LEU A 64 6.99 9.95 18.28
CA LEU A 64 5.60 9.62 18.58
C LEU A 64 5.37 8.11 18.41
N THR A 65 4.57 7.51 19.29
CA THR A 65 4.15 6.09 19.21
C THR A 65 2.65 5.95 19.45
N ASN A 66 2.03 4.95 18.82
CA ASN A 66 0.59 4.62 18.95
C ASN A 66 -0.34 5.84 18.84
N THR A 67 -0.06 6.74 17.90
CA THR A 67 -0.78 8.01 17.81
C THR A 67 -0.84 8.53 16.38
N THR A 68 -1.57 9.63 16.22
CA THR A 68 -1.62 10.41 14.99
C THR A 68 -0.59 11.54 15.06
N THR A 69 0.27 11.66 14.05
CA THR A 69 1.23 12.75 13.93
C THR A 69 0.52 14.07 13.58
N PRO A 70 1.14 15.25 13.80
CA PRO A 70 0.51 16.55 13.51
C PRO A 70 0.07 16.74 12.04
N ASP A 71 0.71 16.04 11.10
CA ASP A 71 0.38 15.99 9.68
C ASP A 71 -0.61 14.88 9.30
N GLY A 72 -1.21 14.20 10.29
CA GLY A 72 -2.31 13.26 10.11
C GLY A 72 -1.92 11.82 9.77
N LYS A 73 -0.64 11.45 9.83
CA LYS A 73 -0.19 10.06 9.62
C LYS A 73 -0.34 9.25 10.91
N GLN A 74 -0.49 7.93 10.78
CA GLN A 74 -0.51 7.02 11.93
C GLN A 74 0.89 6.45 12.17
N VAL A 75 1.28 6.35 13.44
CA VAL A 75 2.51 5.66 13.86
C VAL A 75 2.17 4.51 14.80
N GLY A 76 2.86 3.38 14.64
CA GLY A 76 2.64 2.17 15.44
C GLY A 76 3.25 2.24 16.84
N ALA A 77 3.19 1.12 17.55
CA ALA A 77 3.75 0.99 18.90
C ALA A 77 5.28 1.11 18.92
N ASP A 78 5.93 0.72 17.83
CA ASP A 78 7.36 0.91 17.61
C ASP A 78 7.71 2.33 17.13
N GLY A 79 6.72 3.20 16.97
CA GLY A 79 6.87 4.58 16.48
C GLY A 79 7.08 4.72 14.98
N ALA A 80 7.14 3.60 14.24
CA ALA A 80 7.28 3.65 12.79
C ALA A 80 5.96 4.09 12.14
N MET A 81 6.06 4.88 11.07
CA MET A 81 4.90 5.26 10.26
C MET A 81 4.21 4.02 9.73
N MET A 82 2.92 3.90 10.02
CA MET A 82 2.07 2.91 9.40
C MET A 82 1.77 3.37 7.98
N GLN A 83 2.33 2.70 6.98
CA GLN A 83 2.00 2.99 5.59
C GLN A 83 0.50 2.74 5.38
N ALA A 84 -0.19 3.72 4.78
CA ALA A 84 -1.55 3.50 4.33
C ALA A 84 -1.57 2.31 3.36
N PRO A 85 -2.57 1.42 3.45
CA PRO A 85 -2.67 0.31 2.52
C PRO A 85 -2.78 0.87 1.10
N LEU A 86 -2.21 0.16 0.12
CA LEU A 86 -2.25 0.57 -1.28
C LEU A 86 -3.69 0.77 -1.77
N PHE A 87 -4.62 -0.04 -1.26
CA PHE A 87 -6.06 0.19 -1.36
C PHE A 87 -6.76 -0.23 -0.07
N ASP A 88 -7.86 0.46 0.22
CA ASP A 88 -8.82 0.14 1.27
C ASP A 88 -10.21 0.36 0.66
N PHE A 89 -10.85 -0.73 0.22
CA PHE A 89 -12.04 -0.69 -0.62
C PHE A 89 -13.20 -1.38 0.08
N ASP A 90 -14.16 -0.57 0.49
CA ASP A 90 -15.33 -0.99 1.27
C ASP A 90 -16.61 -0.90 0.43
N ILE A 91 -17.33 -1.99 0.26
CA ILE A 91 -18.63 -2.04 -0.41
C ILE A 91 -19.65 -2.77 0.49
N ASN A 92 -20.87 -2.98 -0.03
CA ASN A 92 -21.98 -3.48 0.78
C ASN A 92 -21.71 -4.88 1.34
N ASP A 93 -21.20 -5.81 0.54
CA ASP A 93 -21.01 -7.21 0.92
C ASP A 93 -19.60 -7.54 1.43
N SER A 94 -18.65 -6.63 1.24
CA SER A 94 -17.24 -6.90 1.48
C SER A 94 -16.41 -5.65 1.76
N HIS A 95 -15.30 -5.86 2.45
CA HIS A 95 -14.24 -4.88 2.63
C HIS A 95 -12.91 -5.55 2.33
N VAL A 96 -12.15 -4.98 1.38
CA VAL A 96 -10.84 -5.49 0.97
C VAL A 96 -9.75 -4.46 1.23
N LYS A 97 -8.71 -4.88 1.94
CA LYS A 97 -7.60 -4.00 2.35
C LYS A 97 -6.26 -4.62 1.97
N TYR A 98 -5.50 -3.92 1.13
CA TYR A 98 -4.17 -4.36 0.71
C TYR A 98 -3.25 -4.62 1.91
N THR A 99 -2.49 -5.72 1.86
CA THR A 99 -1.47 -6.03 2.88
C THR A 99 -0.06 -6.05 2.30
N LYS A 100 0.17 -6.77 1.21
CA LYS A 100 1.49 -6.87 0.55
C LYS A 100 1.38 -7.39 -0.88
N HIS A 101 2.50 -7.44 -1.57
CA HIS A 101 2.63 -8.18 -2.83
C HIS A 101 3.98 -8.88 -2.92
N GLU A 102 4.06 -9.90 -3.78
CA GLU A 102 5.29 -10.65 -4.04
C GLU A 102 5.38 -11.01 -5.52
N LEU A 103 6.59 -11.00 -6.08
CA LEU A 103 6.87 -11.52 -7.41
C LEU A 103 7.03 -13.05 -7.35
N SER A 104 6.48 -13.75 -8.33
CA SER A 104 6.55 -15.20 -8.43
C SER A 104 6.57 -15.66 -9.90
N THR A 105 6.56 -16.96 -10.12
CA THR A 105 6.36 -17.60 -11.43
C THR A 105 5.15 -18.50 -11.38
N ASP A 106 4.35 -18.53 -12.44
CA ASP A 106 3.25 -19.48 -12.59
C ASP A 106 3.75 -20.89 -12.95
N TYR A 107 2.84 -21.87 -13.03
CA TYR A 107 3.20 -23.26 -13.38
C TYR A 107 3.81 -23.43 -14.78
N GLU A 108 3.66 -22.43 -15.65
CA GLU A 108 4.24 -22.40 -17.00
C GLU A 108 5.61 -21.70 -17.01
N GLY A 109 6.04 -21.17 -15.86
CA GLY A 109 7.28 -20.40 -15.71
C GLY A 109 7.17 -18.92 -16.09
N ASN A 110 5.96 -18.41 -16.37
CA ASN A 110 5.77 -16.98 -16.65
C ASN A 110 5.84 -16.18 -15.35
N ALA A 111 6.41 -14.97 -15.42
CA ALA A 111 6.42 -14.07 -14.29
C ALA A 111 5.00 -13.63 -13.91
N CYS A 112 4.74 -13.56 -12.61
CA CYS A 112 3.48 -13.03 -12.07
C CYS A 112 3.72 -12.23 -10.79
N VAL A 113 2.76 -11.39 -10.44
CA VAL A 113 2.65 -10.77 -9.12
C VAL A 113 1.52 -11.41 -8.35
N ILE A 114 1.72 -11.66 -7.06
CA ILE A 114 0.71 -12.09 -6.11
C ILE A 114 0.35 -10.88 -5.24
N VAL A 115 -0.91 -10.47 -5.26
CA VAL A 115 -1.44 -9.36 -4.47
C VAL A 115 -2.20 -9.94 -3.28
N TYR A 116 -1.74 -9.63 -2.08
CA TYR A 116 -2.35 -10.07 -0.83
C TYR A 116 -3.21 -8.95 -0.23
N TYR A 117 -4.36 -9.33 0.29
CA TYR A 117 -5.26 -8.41 0.98
C TYR A 117 -6.09 -9.14 2.03
N ASP A 118 -6.52 -8.39 3.03
CA ASP A 118 -7.52 -8.86 3.99
C ASP A 118 -8.90 -8.68 3.40
N PHE A 119 -9.66 -9.77 3.33
CA PHE A 119 -11.07 -9.78 2.92
C PHE A 119 -11.95 -9.94 4.15
N THR A 120 -12.83 -8.99 4.38
CA THR A 120 -13.87 -9.05 5.42
C THR A 120 -15.22 -9.27 4.79
N ASN A 121 -15.92 -10.34 5.18
CA ASN A 121 -17.28 -10.59 4.75
C ASN A 121 -18.25 -9.67 5.51
N LYS A 122 -18.92 -8.75 4.81
CA LYS A 122 -19.93 -7.85 5.38
C LYS A 122 -21.35 -8.23 5.01
N SER A 123 -21.53 -9.29 4.23
CA SER A 123 -22.84 -9.82 3.89
C SER A 123 -23.50 -10.53 5.08
N ASP A 124 -24.74 -10.94 4.91
CA ASP A 124 -25.55 -11.68 5.90
C ASP A 124 -25.40 -13.21 5.80
N LYS A 125 -24.57 -13.70 4.87
CA LYS A 125 -24.37 -15.13 4.60
C LYS A 125 -22.89 -15.48 4.51
N ALA A 126 -22.58 -16.78 4.49
CA ALA A 126 -21.22 -17.22 4.22
C ALA A 126 -20.81 -16.84 2.79
N LEU A 127 -19.66 -16.18 2.64
CA LEU A 127 -19.19 -15.60 1.37
C LEU A 127 -17.67 -15.72 1.28
N SER A 128 -17.15 -16.00 0.09
CA SER A 128 -15.71 -15.98 -0.23
C SER A 128 -15.31 -14.68 -0.91
N ALA A 129 -14.02 -14.38 -0.94
CA ALA A 129 -13.52 -13.22 -1.67
C ALA A 129 -13.86 -13.31 -3.18
N MET A 130 -13.69 -14.50 -3.78
CA MET A 130 -14.06 -14.77 -5.18
C MET A 130 -15.54 -14.52 -5.47
N GLY A 131 -16.43 -14.85 -4.52
CA GLY A 131 -17.87 -14.70 -4.68
C GLY A 131 -18.40 -13.30 -4.33
N SER A 132 -17.56 -12.41 -3.81
CA SER A 132 -17.95 -11.07 -3.38
C SER A 132 -18.09 -10.09 -4.54
N GLY A 133 -18.69 -8.92 -4.29
CA GLY A 133 -18.73 -7.82 -5.25
C GLY A 133 -17.38 -7.12 -5.45
N SER A 134 -16.42 -7.30 -4.53
CA SER A 134 -15.11 -6.67 -4.63
C SER A 134 -14.30 -7.32 -5.74
N TYR A 135 -13.99 -6.56 -6.79
CA TYR A 135 -13.30 -7.08 -7.95
C TYR A 135 -12.08 -6.27 -8.31
N ILE A 136 -10.95 -6.98 -8.41
CA ILE A 136 -9.64 -6.41 -8.69
C ILE A 136 -9.24 -6.81 -10.11
N LYS A 137 -8.94 -5.81 -10.93
CA LYS A 137 -8.21 -5.98 -12.19
C LYS A 137 -6.82 -5.37 -12.07
N ALA A 138 -5.86 -5.96 -12.75
CA ALA A 138 -4.52 -5.43 -12.90
C ALA A 138 -4.29 -5.02 -14.36
N TYR A 139 -3.63 -3.89 -14.56
CA TYR A 139 -3.18 -3.43 -15.87
C TYR A 139 -1.70 -3.12 -15.81
N GLN A 140 -0.95 -3.62 -16.79
CA GLN A 140 0.46 -3.29 -16.96
C GLN A 140 0.65 -2.64 -18.33
N ASN A 141 1.34 -1.49 -18.36
CA ASN A 141 1.53 -0.70 -19.58
C ASN A 141 0.20 -0.39 -20.34
N GLY A 142 -0.91 -0.26 -19.60
CA GLY A 142 -2.24 0.03 -20.14
C GLY A 142 -3.01 -1.20 -20.66
N ILE A 143 -2.47 -2.41 -20.54
CA ILE A 143 -3.08 -3.67 -20.97
C ILE A 143 -3.51 -4.48 -19.75
N GLU A 144 -4.72 -5.04 -19.76
CA GLU A 144 -5.21 -5.89 -18.67
C GLU A 144 -4.35 -7.16 -18.55
N CYS A 145 -3.90 -7.46 -17.34
CA CYS A 145 -3.13 -8.64 -17.02
C CYS A 145 -4.04 -9.87 -16.91
N ASP A 146 -3.61 -10.99 -17.49
CA ASP A 146 -4.26 -12.27 -17.27
C ASP A 146 -4.11 -12.74 -15.83
N ARG A 147 -5.08 -13.54 -15.35
CA ARG A 147 -4.95 -14.25 -14.08
C ARG A 147 -3.80 -15.27 -14.17
N ALA A 148 -3.03 -15.38 -13.09
CA ALA A 148 -1.95 -16.35 -12.96
C ALA A 148 -2.29 -17.42 -11.91
N TYR A 149 -1.68 -18.59 -12.06
CA TYR A 149 -1.70 -19.67 -11.08
C TYR A 149 -0.26 -19.91 -10.61
N PRO A 150 0.18 -19.27 -9.51
CA PRO A 150 1.55 -19.37 -9.03
C PRO A 150 1.99 -20.81 -8.81
N SER A 151 3.22 -21.12 -9.19
CA SER A 151 3.82 -22.46 -9.13
C SER A 151 4.04 -22.98 -7.71
N SER A 152 4.05 -22.10 -6.70
CA SER A 152 4.20 -22.50 -5.30
C SER A 152 2.92 -23.17 -4.80
N SER A 153 2.97 -24.50 -4.64
CA SER A 153 1.87 -25.36 -4.21
C SER A 153 1.31 -25.11 -2.80
N GLU A 154 1.76 -24.07 -2.07
CA GLU A 154 1.43 -23.85 -0.66
C GLU A 154 1.06 -22.39 -0.31
N ASN A 155 0.63 -21.58 -1.29
CA ASN A 155 0.14 -20.24 -0.96
C ASN A 155 -1.29 -20.29 -0.39
N LYS A 156 -1.39 -20.45 0.94
CA LYS A 156 -2.67 -20.51 1.66
C LYS A 156 -3.59 -19.31 1.37
N ALA A 157 -3.05 -18.13 1.08
CA ALA A 157 -3.85 -16.95 0.79
C ALA A 157 -4.58 -17.07 -0.57
N ILE A 158 -3.95 -17.69 -1.58
CA ILE A 158 -4.61 -18.00 -2.86
C ILE A 158 -5.73 -19.02 -2.64
N ASP A 159 -5.49 -20.07 -1.86
CA ASP A 159 -6.53 -21.05 -1.53
C ASP A 159 -7.68 -20.41 -0.75
N ASN A 160 -7.36 -19.50 0.16
CA ASN A 160 -8.33 -18.78 0.97
C ASN A 160 -9.27 -17.91 0.14
N HIS A 161 -8.86 -17.45 -1.05
CA HIS A 161 -9.69 -16.64 -1.94
C HIS A 161 -11.02 -17.31 -2.31
N TYR A 162 -11.04 -18.65 -2.30
CA TYR A 162 -12.23 -19.46 -2.62
C TYR A 162 -13.00 -19.94 -1.40
N LYS A 163 -12.48 -19.75 -0.18
CA LYS A 163 -13.13 -20.24 1.05
C LYS A 163 -14.22 -19.29 1.51
N ASN A 164 -15.41 -19.83 1.78
CA ASN A 164 -16.47 -19.06 2.42
C ASN A 164 -16.14 -18.82 3.90
N ILE A 165 -16.29 -17.58 4.33
CA ILE A 165 -16.19 -17.19 5.75
C ILE A 165 -17.52 -16.63 6.23
N MET A 166 -17.82 -16.78 7.52
CA MET A 166 -19.05 -16.25 8.12
C MET A 166 -19.07 -14.71 8.13
N PRO A 167 -20.25 -14.08 8.23
CA PRO A 167 -20.38 -12.63 8.41
C PRO A 167 -19.48 -12.07 9.51
N GLY A 168 -18.83 -10.94 9.24
CA GLY A 168 -17.91 -10.24 10.15
C GLY A 168 -16.52 -10.85 10.28
N VAL A 169 -16.26 -12.02 9.69
CA VAL A 169 -14.93 -12.63 9.69
C VAL A 169 -14.04 -11.96 8.65
N THR A 170 -12.78 -11.74 9.01
CA THR A 170 -11.71 -11.32 8.11
C THR A 170 -10.76 -12.49 7.84
N LEU A 171 -10.39 -12.68 6.58
CA LEU A 171 -9.43 -13.70 6.15
C LEU A 171 -8.42 -13.08 5.18
N ASN A 172 -7.13 -13.34 5.40
CA ASN A 172 -6.11 -12.95 4.42
C ASN A 172 -6.20 -13.85 3.19
N VAL A 173 -6.35 -13.23 2.03
CA VAL A 173 -6.51 -13.86 0.71
C VAL A 173 -5.52 -13.26 -0.28
N ALA A 174 -5.37 -13.89 -1.45
CA ALA A 174 -4.54 -13.37 -2.51
C ALA A 174 -5.08 -13.70 -3.91
N GLU A 175 -4.73 -12.85 -4.86
CA GLU A 175 -4.97 -13.02 -6.29
C GLU A 175 -3.65 -12.82 -7.05
N ALA A 176 -3.45 -13.55 -8.14
CA ALA A 176 -2.23 -13.44 -8.93
C ALA A 176 -2.52 -13.01 -10.38
N PHE A 177 -1.61 -12.20 -10.93
CA PHE A 177 -1.70 -11.62 -12.27
C PHE A 177 -0.38 -11.82 -13.02
N LYS A 178 -0.45 -12.25 -14.28
CA LYS A 178 0.73 -12.38 -15.16
C LYS A 178 1.30 -11.00 -15.45
N ILE A 179 2.63 -10.90 -15.51
CA ILE A 179 3.34 -9.64 -15.79
C ILE A 179 4.32 -9.84 -16.95
N SER A 180 4.47 -8.82 -17.80
CA SER A 180 5.42 -8.81 -18.91
C SER A 180 6.82 -8.35 -18.48
N ASP A 181 6.89 -7.49 -17.47
CA ASP A 181 8.12 -6.86 -16.99
C ASP A 181 7.96 -6.31 -15.57
N LYS A 182 8.94 -5.51 -15.10
CA LYS A 182 8.96 -4.89 -13.75
C LYS A 182 8.46 -3.44 -13.72
N SER A 183 7.72 -3.00 -14.74
CA SER A 183 6.99 -1.72 -14.71
C SER A 183 5.83 -1.80 -13.71
N ASP A 184 5.42 -0.63 -13.23
CA ASP A 184 4.34 -0.52 -12.25
C ASP A 184 3.03 -1.08 -12.80
N ILE A 185 2.23 -1.66 -11.90
CA ILE A 185 0.90 -2.17 -12.22
C ILE A 185 -0.15 -1.20 -11.71
N THR A 186 -1.14 -0.91 -12.54
CA THR A 186 -2.35 -0.21 -12.11
C THR A 186 -3.38 -1.23 -11.68
N LEU A 187 -3.72 -1.26 -10.39
CA LEU A 187 -4.85 -2.02 -9.87
C LEU A 187 -6.11 -1.17 -9.93
N THR A 188 -7.20 -1.72 -10.45
CA THR A 188 -8.53 -1.11 -10.37
C THR A 188 -9.44 -1.99 -9.54
N LEU A 189 -10.13 -1.39 -8.57
CA LEU A 189 -11.13 -2.03 -7.75
C LEU A 189 -12.50 -1.50 -8.13
N SER A 190 -13.50 -2.39 -8.19
CA SER A 190 -14.88 -2.01 -8.47
C SER A 190 -15.87 -2.92 -7.76
N ASP A 191 -17.07 -2.42 -7.49
CA ASP A 191 -18.23 -3.24 -7.14
C ASP A 191 -18.82 -3.87 -8.42
N LEU A 192 -18.76 -5.20 -8.55
CA LEU A 192 -19.31 -5.94 -9.70
C LEU A 192 -20.84 -5.90 -9.77
N TRP A 193 -21.49 -5.71 -8.63
CA TRP A 193 -22.94 -5.78 -8.52
C TRP A 193 -23.59 -4.39 -8.56
N ASP A 194 -22.79 -3.32 -8.53
CA ASP A 194 -23.27 -1.95 -8.72
C ASP A 194 -23.20 -1.52 -10.20
N TRP A 195 -24.37 -1.46 -10.83
CA TRP A 195 -24.53 -1.12 -12.24
C TRP A 195 -24.97 0.35 -12.41
N SER A 196 -25.00 1.11 -11.31
CA SER A 196 -25.34 2.52 -11.33
C SER A 196 -24.20 3.35 -11.94
N SER A 197 -24.53 4.57 -12.36
CA SER A 197 -23.54 5.55 -12.78
C SER A 197 -22.57 5.96 -11.67
N ASN A 198 -22.93 5.69 -10.41
CA ASN A 198 -22.18 6.08 -9.21
C ASN A 198 -21.45 4.89 -8.58
N LYS A 199 -21.25 3.81 -9.35
CA LYS A 199 -20.59 2.61 -8.86
C LYS A 199 -19.26 2.94 -8.17
N LYS A 200 -19.03 2.31 -7.02
CA LYS A 200 -17.80 2.55 -6.28
C LYS A 200 -16.62 1.94 -7.05
N THR A 201 -15.59 2.75 -7.26
CA THR A 201 -14.33 2.32 -7.88
C THR A 201 -13.14 2.93 -7.16
N ALA A 202 -12.00 2.25 -7.17
CA ALA A 202 -10.73 2.78 -6.73
C ALA A 202 -9.61 2.40 -7.71
N THR A 203 -8.52 3.15 -7.70
CA THR A 203 -7.33 2.88 -8.50
C THR A 203 -6.10 3.04 -7.62
N ALA A 204 -5.16 2.10 -7.76
CA ALA A 204 -3.90 2.13 -7.02
C ALA A 204 -2.73 1.72 -7.92
N ILE A 205 -1.56 2.31 -7.69
CA ILE A 205 -0.34 2.01 -8.44
C ILE A 205 0.58 1.14 -7.57
N LEU A 206 0.74 -0.11 -7.98
CA LEU A 206 1.62 -1.08 -7.35
C LEU A 206 3.01 -1.02 -8.01
N ASN A 207 4.01 -0.56 -7.25
CA ASN A 207 5.39 -0.55 -7.71
C ASN A 207 6.03 -1.95 -7.54
N LEU A 208 6.66 -2.48 -8.58
CA LEU A 208 7.26 -3.82 -8.60
C LEU A 208 8.78 -3.85 -8.32
N LYS A 209 9.39 -2.70 -8.02
CA LYS A 209 10.85 -2.56 -7.88
C LYS A 209 11.32 -2.78 -6.46
#